data_AF-A0AAW8GKW3-F1
#
_entry.id   AF-A0AAW8GKW3-F1
#
_cell.length_a   1.000
_cell.length_b   1.000
_cell.length_c   1.000
_cell.angle_alpha   90.00
_cell.angle_beta   90.00
_cell.angle_gamma   90.00
#
_symmetry.space_group_name_H-M   'P 1'
#
loop_
_entity.id
_entity.type
_entity.pdbx_description
1 polymer ?
#
loop_
_entity_poly.entity_id
_entity_poly.type
_entity_poly.pdbx_seq_one_letter_code
_entity_poly.pdbx_strand_id
1 'polypeptide(L)'
;MASLSMSVLSVVEQKVLIGSHREPLWPQDMTGAISHTGARAVALVAEQAVHPFVGIDVEHWLDAVTAAEIESQICQGRELMLLIEQGLKREEATSLIFSAKESLFKATFPFIGRYFGFESACVVEFDRTDQTLVLALEPSLARHCLGQNLFRCECFLQASTVTTVILSSSRR
;
A
#
# COMPACT_ATOMS: atom_id res chain seq x y z
N MET A 1 -11.05 -7.78 -12.61
CA MET A 1 -9.99 -6.75 -12.57
C MET A 1 -8.59 -7.36 -12.73
N ALA A 2 -8.14 -8.27 -11.87
CA ALA A 2 -6.79 -8.85 -12.01
C ALA A 2 -6.55 -9.61 -13.34
N SER A 3 -7.50 -10.45 -13.80
CA SER A 3 -7.39 -11.14 -15.09
C SER A 3 -7.33 -10.18 -16.29
N LEU A 4 -8.05 -9.05 -16.22
CA LEU A 4 -7.99 -8.00 -17.25
C LEU A 4 -6.61 -7.34 -17.27
N SER A 5 -6.03 -7.02 -16.11
CA SER A 5 -4.69 -6.44 -16.02
C SER A 5 -3.62 -7.37 -16.61
N MET A 6 -3.69 -8.67 -16.31
CA MET A 6 -2.77 -9.67 -16.86
C MET A 6 -2.88 -9.83 -18.38
N SER A 7 -4.09 -9.71 -18.94
CA SER A 7 -4.29 -9.78 -20.40
C SER A 7 -3.55 -8.67 -21.16
N VAL A 8 -3.42 -7.48 -20.54
CA VAL A 8 -2.68 -6.33 -21.11
C VAL A 8 -1.16 -6.60 -21.09
N LEU A 9 -0.67 -7.37 -20.12
CA LEU A 9 0.73 -7.79 -20.02
C LEU A 9 1.08 -8.99 -20.93
N SER A 10 0.19 -9.38 -21.86
CA SER A 10 0.36 -10.57 -22.72
C SER A 10 0.53 -11.89 -21.95
N VAL A 11 0.14 -11.92 -20.68
CA VAL A 11 0.05 -13.15 -19.88
C VAL A 11 -1.24 -13.86 -20.30
N VAL A 12 -1.16 -15.16 -20.62
CA VAL A 12 -2.34 -15.99 -20.89
C VAL A 12 -3.35 -15.77 -19.77
N GLU A 13 -4.64 -15.60 -20.10
CA GLU A 13 -5.71 -15.29 -19.16
C GLU A 13 -5.80 -16.38 -18.07
N GLN A 14 -5.03 -16.21 -17.00
CA GLN A 14 -4.95 -17.13 -15.88
C GLN A 14 -5.83 -16.63 -14.74
N LYS A 15 -6.47 -17.57 -14.05
CA LYS A 15 -7.26 -17.27 -12.88
C LYS A 15 -6.32 -17.00 -11.70
N VAL A 16 -6.35 -15.80 -11.14
CA VAL A 16 -5.69 -15.51 -9.86
C VAL A 16 -6.43 -16.28 -8.76
N LEU A 17 -5.74 -17.20 -8.10
CA LEU A 17 -6.31 -17.98 -7.00
C LEU A 17 -6.18 -17.20 -5.68
N ILE A 18 -6.85 -17.69 -4.64
CA ILE A 18 -6.83 -17.08 -3.30
C ILE A 18 -6.08 -18.02 -2.36
N GLY A 19 -5.04 -17.50 -1.73
CA GLY A 19 -4.21 -18.23 -0.77
C GLY A 19 -4.83 -18.32 0.62
N SER A 20 -4.12 -18.93 1.57
CA SER A 20 -4.64 -19.24 2.91
C SER A 20 -4.88 -18.00 3.77
N HIS A 21 -4.22 -16.88 3.47
CA HIS A 21 -4.39 -15.59 4.13
C HIS A 21 -5.20 -14.60 3.29
N ARG A 22 -5.91 -15.10 2.26
CA ARG A 22 -6.69 -14.32 1.28
C ARG A 22 -5.83 -13.47 0.34
N GLU A 23 -4.53 -13.69 0.31
CA GLU A 23 -3.61 -13.11 -0.64
C GLU A 23 -3.89 -13.62 -2.07
N PRO A 24 -3.72 -12.78 -3.09
CA PRO A 24 -3.77 -13.24 -4.47
C PRO A 24 -2.57 -14.13 -4.77
N LEU A 25 -2.83 -15.33 -5.29
CA LEU A 25 -1.81 -16.22 -5.82
C LEU A 25 -1.58 -15.86 -7.30
N TRP A 26 -0.56 -15.04 -7.52
CA TRP A 26 -0.16 -14.60 -8.86
C TRP A 26 0.48 -15.73 -9.66
N PRO A 27 0.35 -15.71 -11.00
CA PRO A 27 1.14 -16.58 -11.87
C PRO A 27 2.64 -16.44 -11.62
N GLN A 28 3.39 -17.44 -12.07
CA GLN A 28 4.85 -17.44 -11.98
C GLN A 28 5.43 -16.15 -12.59
N ASP A 29 6.48 -15.62 -11.94
CA ASP A 29 7.22 -14.40 -12.30
C ASP A 29 6.40 -13.10 -12.26
N MET A 30 5.14 -13.16 -11.83
CA MET A 30 4.26 -12.01 -11.64
C MET A 30 4.03 -11.74 -10.16
N THR A 31 3.82 -10.48 -9.84
CA THR A 31 3.38 -10.05 -8.51
C THR A 31 2.39 -8.90 -8.66
N GLY A 32 1.67 -8.59 -7.60
CA GLY A 32 0.64 -7.58 -7.66
C GLY A 32 -0.15 -7.43 -6.38
N ALA A 33 -1.07 -6.48 -6.42
CA ALA A 33 -2.00 -6.22 -5.34
C ALA A 33 -3.38 -5.87 -5.91
N ILE A 34 -4.40 -6.17 -5.10
CA ILE A 34 -5.80 -5.88 -5.41
C ILE A 34 -6.34 -5.07 -4.23
N SER A 35 -7.10 -4.01 -4.53
CA SER A 35 -7.87 -3.29 -3.52
C SER A 35 -9.24 -2.92 -4.07
N HIS A 36 -10.17 -2.64 -3.17
CA HIS A 36 -11.51 -2.24 -3.52
C HIS A 36 -12.10 -1.35 -2.42
N THR A 37 -12.92 -0.40 -2.82
CA THR A 37 -13.71 0.43 -1.89
C THR A 37 -15.04 0.76 -2.55
N GLY A 38 -16.14 0.54 -1.82
CA GLY A 38 -17.50 0.68 -2.35
C GLY A 38 -17.69 -0.09 -3.68
N ALA A 39 -18.02 0.64 -4.76
CA ALA A 39 -18.23 0.10 -6.10
C ALA A 39 -16.97 0.09 -6.99
N ARG A 40 -15.79 0.46 -6.44
CA ARG A 40 -14.52 0.51 -7.18
C ARG A 40 -13.64 -0.66 -6.78
N ALA A 41 -12.99 -1.28 -7.77
CA ALA A 41 -11.95 -2.27 -7.56
C ALA A 41 -10.77 -1.96 -8.47
N VAL A 42 -9.55 -2.07 -7.93
CA VAL A 42 -8.29 -1.83 -8.63
C VAL A 42 -7.39 -3.06 -8.51
N ALA A 43 -6.59 -3.30 -9.53
CA ALA A 43 -5.56 -4.33 -9.52
C ALA A 43 -4.30 -3.77 -10.19
N LEU A 44 -3.17 -3.88 -9.50
CA LEU A 44 -1.85 -3.55 -10.02
C LEU A 44 -1.05 -4.83 -10.14
N VAL A 45 -0.47 -5.06 -11.32
CA VAL A 45 0.31 -6.27 -11.63
C VAL A 45 1.61 -5.84 -12.29
N ALA A 46 2.71 -6.47 -11.92
CA ALA A 46 4.02 -6.21 -12.48
C ALA A 46 4.86 -7.49 -12.55
N GLU A 47 5.91 -7.45 -13.36
CA GLU A 47 6.94 -8.49 -13.38
C GLU A 47 7.74 -8.44 -12.06
N GLN A 48 7.76 -9.56 -11.34
CA GLN A 48 8.37 -9.66 -10.01
C GLN A 48 9.88 -9.37 -10.04
N ALA A 49 10.56 -9.72 -11.14
CA ALA A 49 11.99 -9.47 -11.31
C ALA A 49 12.34 -7.97 -11.41
N VAL A 50 11.43 -7.16 -11.97
CA VAL A 50 11.61 -5.71 -12.12
C VAL A 50 11.09 -4.98 -10.89
N HIS A 51 9.92 -5.40 -10.41
CA HIS A 51 9.20 -4.77 -9.31
C HIS A 51 8.86 -5.81 -8.23
N PRO A 52 9.80 -6.14 -7.32
CA PRO A 52 9.56 -7.16 -6.30
C PRO A 52 8.43 -6.79 -5.34
N PHE A 53 8.27 -5.50 -5.01
CA PHE A 53 7.27 -5.02 -4.05
C PHE A 53 6.19 -4.22 -4.75
N VAL A 54 4.97 -4.78 -4.79
CA VAL A 54 3.79 -4.18 -5.42
C VAL A 54 2.64 -4.11 -4.44
N GLY A 55 2.28 -2.88 -4.07
CA GLY A 55 1.17 -2.56 -3.20
C GLY A 55 0.24 -1.57 -3.86
N ILE A 56 -1.07 -1.79 -3.74
CA ILE A 56 -2.07 -0.79 -4.07
C ILE A 56 -3.19 -0.85 -3.06
N ASP A 57 -3.65 0.33 -2.70
CA ASP A 57 -4.81 0.50 -1.87
C ASP A 57 -5.67 1.68 -2.31
N VAL A 58 -6.98 1.57 -2.14
CA VAL A 58 -7.93 2.61 -2.49
C VAL A 58 -8.98 2.69 -1.41
N GLU A 59 -9.17 3.88 -0.85
CA GLU A 59 -10.10 4.10 0.26
C GLU A 59 -10.92 5.37 0.07
N HIS A 60 -12.09 5.40 0.70
CA HIS A 60 -12.83 6.64 0.88
C HIS A 60 -12.18 7.50 1.96
N TRP A 61 -12.29 8.83 1.83
CA TRP A 61 -11.94 9.70 2.94
C TRP A 61 -12.83 9.40 4.14
N LEU A 62 -12.21 9.08 5.28
CA LEU A 62 -12.92 8.89 6.53
C LEU A 62 -13.56 10.20 6.99
N ASP A 63 -14.71 10.11 7.63
CA ASP A 63 -15.23 11.23 8.39
C ASP A 63 -14.43 11.41 9.70
N ALA A 64 -14.57 12.58 10.32
CA ALA A 64 -13.82 12.95 11.51
C ALA A 64 -14.09 12.04 12.71
N VAL A 65 -15.29 11.46 12.83
CA VAL A 65 -15.65 10.58 13.95
C VAL A 65 -14.94 9.25 13.77
N THR A 66 -15.11 8.60 12.62
CA THR A 66 -14.44 7.32 12.34
C THR A 66 -12.92 7.46 12.38
N ALA A 67 -12.37 8.54 11.82
CA ALA A 67 -10.93 8.77 11.88
C ALA A 67 -10.42 8.83 13.33
N ALA A 68 -11.13 9.54 14.21
CA ALA A 68 -10.73 9.65 15.62
C ALA A 68 -10.81 8.31 16.37
N GLU A 69 -11.74 7.42 16.01
CA GLU A 69 -11.89 6.09 16.63
C GLU A 69 -10.73 5.14 16.30
N ILE A 70 -10.14 5.26 15.10
CA ILE A 70 -9.09 4.35 14.61
C ILE A 70 -7.69 4.97 14.62
N GLU A 71 -7.57 6.29 14.77
CA GLU A 71 -6.31 7.05 14.69
C GLU A 71 -5.22 6.43 15.58
N SER A 72 -5.53 6.10 16.84
CA SER A 72 -4.54 5.57 17.79
C SER A 72 -4.07 4.15 17.47
N GLN A 73 -4.80 3.41 16.63
CA GLN A 73 -4.43 2.06 16.20
C GLN A 73 -3.56 2.11 14.93
N ILE A 74 -3.76 3.13 14.09
CA ILE A 74 -3.12 3.25 12.78
C ILE A 74 -1.89 4.15 12.85
N CYS A 75 -2.01 5.31 13.48
CA CYS A 75 -1.02 6.36 13.49
C CYS A 75 -0.16 6.30 14.74
N GLN A 76 1.14 6.58 14.59
CA GLN A 76 2.14 6.57 15.65
C GLN A 76 3.01 7.81 15.59
N GLY A 77 3.58 8.17 16.75
CA GLY A 77 4.58 9.22 16.86
C GLY A 77 4.18 10.51 16.15
N ARG A 78 4.97 10.91 15.15
CA ARG A 78 4.79 12.15 14.39
C ARG A 78 4.13 11.95 13.02
N GLU A 79 3.71 10.73 12.64
CA GLU A 79 3.16 10.43 11.30
C GLU A 79 2.08 11.43 10.88
N LEU A 80 1.07 11.59 11.74
CA LEU A 80 -0.06 12.47 11.49
C LEU A 80 0.37 13.94 11.32
N MET A 81 1.34 14.38 12.11
CA MET A 81 1.82 15.76 12.07
C MET A 81 2.54 16.08 10.75
N LEU A 82 3.26 15.13 10.17
CA LEU A 82 3.91 15.33 8.86
C LEU A 82 2.89 15.69 7.77
N LEU A 83 1.72 15.06 7.81
CA LEU A 83 0.64 15.29 6.84
C LEU A 83 -0.15 16.57 7.16
N ILE A 84 -0.44 16.82 8.44
CA ILE A 84 -1.15 18.03 8.88
C ILE A 84 -0.33 19.30 8.61
N GLU A 85 1.00 19.27 8.83
CA GLU A 85 1.89 20.41 8.54
C GLU A 85 1.91 20.75 7.04
N GLN A 86 1.61 19.78 6.18
CA GLN A 86 1.42 19.95 4.72
C GLN A 86 -0.04 20.30 4.35
N GLY A 87 -0.89 20.58 5.35
CA GLY A 87 -2.24 21.13 5.18
C GLY A 87 -3.33 20.10 4.91
N LEU A 88 -3.12 18.82 5.23
CA LEU A 88 -4.22 17.84 5.28
C LEU A 88 -5.00 18.01 6.59
N LYS A 89 -6.30 17.75 6.55
CA LYS A 89 -7.09 17.60 7.78
C LYS A 89 -6.69 16.32 8.49
N ARG A 90 -7.02 16.22 9.78
CA ARG A 90 -6.68 15.05 10.60
C ARG A 90 -7.31 13.77 10.06
N GLU A 91 -8.57 13.82 9.63
CA GLU A 91 -9.28 12.68 9.04
C GLU A 91 -8.70 12.24 7.68
N GLU A 92 -8.27 13.20 6.85
CA GLU A 92 -7.59 12.93 5.59
C GLU A 92 -6.20 12.33 5.84
N ALA A 93 -5.47 12.85 6.82
CA ALA A 93 -4.16 12.33 7.20
C ALA A 93 -4.25 10.89 7.73
N THR A 94 -5.20 10.59 8.61
CA THR A 94 -5.46 9.22 9.10
C THR A 94 -5.84 8.29 7.96
N SER A 95 -6.71 8.73 7.03
CA SER A 95 -7.10 7.93 5.86
C SER A 95 -5.89 7.63 4.94
N LEU A 96 -5.04 8.62 4.68
CA LEU A 96 -3.87 8.45 3.83
C LEU A 96 -2.82 7.53 4.48
N ILE A 97 -2.55 7.68 5.78
CA ILE A 97 -1.64 6.79 6.52
C ILE A 97 -2.17 5.36 6.51
N PHE A 98 -3.46 5.17 6.79
CA PHE A 98 -4.12 3.86 6.72
C PHE A 98 -3.90 3.20 5.36
N SER A 99 -4.30 3.90 4.29
CA SER A 99 -4.20 3.36 2.93
C SER A 99 -2.75 3.05 2.55
N ALA A 100 -1.80 3.91 2.93
CA ALA A 100 -0.39 3.69 2.64
C ALA A 100 0.18 2.48 3.38
N LYS A 101 -0.20 2.26 4.64
CA LYS A 101 0.20 1.06 5.40
C LYS A 101 -0.43 -0.21 4.83
N GLU A 102 -1.67 -0.17 4.37
CA GLU A 102 -2.32 -1.27 3.63
C GLU A 102 -1.59 -1.60 2.32
N SER A 103 -1.18 -0.57 1.57
CA SER A 103 -0.33 -0.73 0.38
C SER A 103 1.00 -1.40 0.73
N LEU A 104 1.66 -0.99 1.81
CA LEU A 104 2.91 -1.59 2.26
C LEU A 104 2.72 -3.05 2.71
N PHE A 105 1.65 -3.33 3.44
CA PHE A 105 1.30 -4.69 3.82
C PHE A 105 1.18 -5.59 2.58
N LYS A 106 0.38 -5.18 1.59
CA LYS A 106 0.21 -5.94 0.33
C LYS A 106 1.52 -6.09 -0.43
N ALA A 107 2.36 -5.06 -0.46
CA ALA A 107 3.65 -5.08 -1.15
C ALA A 107 4.65 -6.05 -0.51
N THR A 108 4.62 -6.21 0.81
CA THR A 108 5.64 -6.96 1.57
C THR A 108 5.16 -8.33 2.04
N PHE A 109 3.85 -8.58 2.07
CA PHE A 109 3.26 -9.86 2.47
C PHE A 109 3.85 -11.07 1.74
N PRO A 110 4.10 -11.06 0.41
CA PRO A 110 4.71 -12.19 -0.29
C PRO A 110 6.10 -12.60 0.24
N PHE A 111 6.82 -11.67 0.90
CA PHE A 111 8.15 -11.90 1.45
C PHE A 111 8.13 -12.21 2.95
N ILE A 112 7.23 -11.56 3.69
CA ILE A 112 7.11 -11.73 5.14
C ILE A 112 6.33 -13.01 5.49
N GLY A 113 5.31 -13.36 4.67
CA GLY A 113 4.54 -14.60 4.79
C GLY A 113 3.69 -14.72 6.06
N ARG A 114 3.44 -13.60 6.75
CA ARG A 114 2.57 -13.55 7.94
C ARG A 114 2.00 -12.15 8.14
N TYR A 115 0.91 -12.09 8.90
CA TYR A 115 0.30 -10.83 9.31
C TYR A 115 1.19 -10.03 10.27
N PHE A 116 1.16 -8.71 10.16
CA PHE A 116 1.75 -7.74 11.08
C PHE A 116 0.87 -6.49 11.14
N GLY A 117 0.88 -5.78 12.26
CA GLY A 117 0.00 -4.63 12.48
C GLY A 117 0.55 -3.31 11.96
N PHE A 118 -0.25 -2.26 12.06
CA PHE A 118 0.10 -0.90 11.63
C PHE A 118 1.31 -0.33 12.38
N GLU A 119 1.62 -0.85 13.56
CA GLU A 119 2.77 -0.49 14.38
C GLU A 119 4.12 -0.88 13.78
N SER A 120 4.13 -1.86 12.88
CA SER A 120 5.37 -2.29 12.26
C SER A 120 5.84 -1.37 11.12
N ALA A 121 5.12 -0.30 10.83
CA ALA A 121 5.51 0.69 9.84
C ALA A 121 5.18 2.12 10.27
N CYS A 122 5.97 3.08 9.81
CA CYS A 122 5.81 4.49 10.15
C CYS A 122 6.03 5.38 8.92
N VAL A 123 5.15 6.34 8.66
CA VAL A 123 5.39 7.42 7.70
C VAL A 123 6.47 8.34 8.25
N VAL A 124 7.58 8.44 7.51
CA VAL A 124 8.74 9.25 7.91
C VAL A 124 8.87 10.54 7.09
N GLU A 125 8.29 10.57 5.89
CA GLU A 125 8.30 11.72 5.00
C GLU A 125 6.96 11.80 4.24
N PHE A 126 6.49 13.02 4.00
CA PHE A 126 5.35 13.30 3.13
C PHE A 126 5.57 14.61 2.37
N ASP A 127 5.44 14.55 1.06
CA ASP A 127 5.43 15.69 0.15
C ASP A 127 4.07 15.75 -0.54
N ARG A 128 3.29 16.78 -0.24
CA ARG A 128 1.97 16.97 -0.83
C ARG A 128 2.03 17.42 -2.30
N THR A 129 3.07 18.16 -2.69
CA THR A 129 3.21 18.69 -4.05
C THR A 129 3.53 17.55 -5.01
N ASP A 130 4.48 16.71 -4.63
CA ASP A 130 4.86 15.52 -5.39
C ASP A 130 3.88 14.36 -5.17
N GLN A 131 2.93 14.51 -4.25
CA GLN A 131 1.99 13.49 -3.77
C GLN A 131 2.69 12.19 -3.41
N THR A 132 3.74 12.28 -2.60
CA THR A 132 4.53 11.11 -2.21
C THR A 132 4.69 11.03 -0.71
N LEU A 133 4.78 9.81 -0.20
CA LEU A 133 5.21 9.56 1.17
C LEU A 133 6.23 8.44 1.22
N VAL A 134 6.99 8.39 2.30
CA VAL A 134 7.94 7.31 2.56
C VAL A 134 7.54 6.60 3.85
N LEU A 135 7.39 5.27 3.76
CA LEU A 135 7.16 4.41 4.90
C LEU A 135 8.45 3.71 5.30
N ALA A 136 8.78 3.74 6.59
CA ALA A 136 9.80 2.92 7.20
C ALA A 136 9.16 1.67 7.82
N LEU A 137 9.59 0.49 7.38
CA LEU A 137 9.21 -0.81 7.93
C LEU A 137 10.17 -1.19 9.07
N GLU A 138 9.63 -1.81 10.12
CA GLU A 138 10.43 -2.28 11.26
C GLU A 138 11.58 -3.20 10.81
N PRO A 139 12.81 -3.03 11.34
CA PRO A 139 13.96 -3.82 10.94
C PRO A 139 13.76 -5.35 11.02
N SER A 140 12.98 -5.82 11.98
CA SER A 140 12.68 -7.25 12.17
C SER A 140 11.88 -7.86 11.01
N LEU A 141 11.09 -7.04 10.30
CA LEU A 141 10.36 -7.41 9.09
C LEU A 141 11.15 -7.11 7.82
N ALA A 142 11.84 -5.97 7.77
CA ALA A 142 12.64 -5.53 6.62
C ALA A 142 13.71 -6.55 6.20
N ARG A 143 14.24 -7.35 7.12
CA ARG A 143 15.18 -8.45 6.81
C ARG A 143 14.62 -9.49 5.84
N HIS A 144 13.29 -9.63 5.76
CA HIS A 144 12.62 -10.51 4.81
C HIS A 144 12.39 -9.83 3.46
N CYS A 145 12.43 -8.50 3.41
CA CYS A 145 12.14 -7.67 2.24
C CYS A 145 13.41 -7.28 1.48
N LEU A 146 14.28 -8.25 1.16
CA LEU A 146 15.53 -8.01 0.42
C LEU A 146 16.45 -6.95 1.09
N GLY A 147 16.31 -6.74 2.40
CA GLY A 147 17.02 -5.70 3.15
C GLY A 147 16.46 -4.29 2.97
N GLN A 148 15.41 -4.10 2.16
CA GLN A 148 14.72 -2.83 1.99
C GLN A 148 13.83 -2.54 3.20
N ASN A 149 14.08 -1.39 3.85
CA ASN A 149 13.29 -0.91 4.98
C ASN A 149 12.52 0.38 4.68
N LEU A 150 12.85 1.10 3.60
CA LEU A 150 12.15 2.31 3.17
C LEU A 150 11.37 2.02 1.88
N PHE A 151 10.11 2.44 1.85
CA PHE A 151 9.22 2.23 0.74
C PHE A 151 8.59 3.57 0.35
N ARG A 152 8.91 4.03 -0.86
CA ARG A 152 8.25 5.20 -1.44
C ARG A 152 6.87 4.79 -1.94
N CYS A 153 5.88 5.59 -1.58
CA CYS A 153 4.48 5.40 -1.91
C CYS A 153 3.99 6.63 -2.68
N GLU A 154 3.48 6.40 -3.87
CA GLU A 154 2.77 7.39 -4.67
C GLU A 154 1.34 7.51 -4.15
N CYS A 155 0.88 8.74 -3.97
CA CYS A 155 -0.44 9.05 -3.45
C CYS A 155 -1.25 9.73 -4.56
N PHE A 156 -2.52 9.40 -4.66
CA PHE A 156 -3.45 10.06 -5.59
C PHE A 156 -4.63 10.57 -4.78
N LEU A 157 -4.61 11.87 -4.45
CA LEU A 157 -5.63 12.52 -3.63
C LEU A 157 -6.77 13.01 -4.53
N GLN A 158 -7.92 12.33 -4.47
CA GLN A 158 -9.12 12.70 -5.24
C GLN A 158 -10.18 13.32 -4.34
N ALA A 159 -11.27 13.84 -4.91
CA ALA A 159 -12.32 14.50 -4.14
C ALA A 159 -12.99 13.61 -3.08
N SER A 160 -13.12 12.30 -3.33
CA SER A 160 -13.86 11.38 -2.46
C SER A 160 -13.07 10.14 -2.04
N THR A 161 -11.86 9.97 -2.57
CA THR A 161 -11.03 8.78 -2.35
C THR A 161 -9.56 9.15 -2.34
N VAL A 162 -8.78 8.31 -1.67
CA VAL A 162 -7.32 8.26 -1.75
C VAL A 162 -6.92 6.94 -2.37
N THR A 163 -5.97 6.96 -3.30
CA THR A 163 -5.28 5.75 -3.76
C THR A 163 -3.81 5.86 -3.42
N THR A 164 -3.24 4.79 -2.87
CA THR A 164 -1.81 4.70 -2.56
C THR A 164 -1.21 3.56 -3.36
N VAL A 165 0.02 3.75 -3.85
CA VAL A 165 0.71 2.79 -4.71
C VAL A 165 2.17 2.68 -4.29
N ILE A 166 2.61 1.45 -4.02
CA ILE A 166 4.02 1.12 -3.88
C ILE A 166 4.42 0.26 -5.08
N LEU A 167 5.38 0.76 -5.84
CA LEU A 167 6.00 0.06 -6.95
C LEU A 167 7.51 0.22 -6.82
N SER A 168 8.14 -0.66 -6.02
CA SER A 168 9.59 -0.57 -5.81
C SER A 168 10.32 -1.31 -6.92
N SER A 169 11.23 -0.63 -7.61
CA SER A 169 12.11 -1.28 -8.57
C SER A 169 13.27 -1.98 -7.87
N SER A 170 13.68 -3.14 -8.37
CA SER A 170 14.99 -3.70 -8.02
C SER A 170 16.07 -2.66 -8.39
N ARG A 171 16.94 -2.30 -7.43
CA ARG A 171 18.21 -1.65 -7.80
C ARG A 171 19.02 -2.70 -8.57
N ARG A 172 19.46 -2.37 -9.79
CA ARG A 172 20.51 -3.12 -10.49
C ARG A 172 21.86 -2.84 -9.85
#